data_AF-A0A4C2A8S6-F1
#
_entry.id   AF-A0A4C2A8S6-F1
#
_cell.length_a   1.000
_cell.length_b   1.000
_cell.length_c   1.000
_cell.angle_alpha   90.00
_cell.angle_beta   90.00
_cell.angle_gamma   90.00
#
_symmetry.space_group_name_H-M   'P 1'
#
loop_
_entity.id
_entity.type
_entity.pdbx_description
1 polymer ?
#
loop_
_entity_poly.entity_id
_entity_poly.type
_entity_poly.pdbx_seq_one_letter_code
_entity_poly.pdbx_strand_id
1 'polypeptide(L)'
;MLVMINSRLQMKNNDRLFGRINILVFGDLMQLPPVHGRQVFEQPPHMAGGTHFWQLFTLVELTQNMRQQGDNTFIDILNALRVGEIRREHLQTLMDKVSNDASGLFAINGAS
;
A
#
# COMPACT_ATOMS: atom_id res chain seq x y z
N MET A 1 3.52 -14.14 -3.80
CA MET A 1 4.63 -13.76 -2.88
C MET A 1 4.83 -14.76 -1.74
N LEU A 2 3.88 -14.90 -0.80
CA LEU A 2 4.05 -15.74 0.40
C LEU A 2 4.33 -17.22 0.11
N VAL A 3 3.79 -17.76 -0.98
CA VAL A 3 4.06 -19.14 -1.42
C VAL A 3 5.56 -19.37 -1.63
N MET A 4 6.23 -18.45 -2.34
CA MET A 4 7.67 -18.56 -2.59
C MET A 4 8.47 -18.48 -1.30
N ILE A 5 8.07 -17.59 -0.37
CA ILE A 5 8.70 -17.46 0.95
C ILE A 5 8.54 -18.77 1.72
N ASN A 6 7.33 -19.32 1.78
CA ASN A 6 7.05 -20.61 2.42
C ASN A 6 7.94 -21.72 1.86
N SER A 7 7.96 -21.89 0.52
CA SER A 7 8.79 -22.92 -0.13
C SER A 7 10.28 -22.75 0.16
N ARG A 8 10.79 -21.52 0.12
CA ARG A 8 12.20 -21.23 0.42
C ARG A 8 12.56 -21.55 1.88
N LEU A 9 11.69 -21.19 2.83
CA LEU A 9 11.91 -21.47 4.24
C LEU A 9 11.76 -22.97 4.56
N GLN A 10 10.88 -23.67 3.85
CA GLN A 10 10.72 -25.11 3.98
C GLN A 10 11.98 -25.87 3.56
N MET A 11 12.54 -25.51 2.41
CA MET A 11 13.78 -26.11 1.91
C MET A 11 14.98 -25.83 2.82
N LYS A 12 15.02 -24.68 3.48
CA LYS A 12 16.16 -24.27 4.30
C LYS A 12 16.15 -24.86 5.72
N ASN A 13 14.97 -25.03 6.33
CA ASN A 13 14.86 -25.32 7.76
C ASN A 13 14.06 -26.58 8.07
N ASN A 14 12.79 -26.62 7.68
CA ASN A 14 11.84 -27.67 8.07
C ASN A 14 10.65 -27.70 7.11
N ASP A 15 10.10 -28.88 6.82
CA ASP A 15 9.00 -29.07 5.87
C ASP A 15 7.64 -28.48 6.31
N ARG A 16 7.49 -28.03 7.55
CA ARG A 16 6.26 -27.36 8.03
C ARG A 16 6.13 -25.92 7.53
N LEU A 17 4.94 -25.36 7.68
CA LEU A 17 4.59 -24.00 7.28
C LEU A 17 5.67 -22.98 7.69
N PHE A 18 6.13 -22.19 6.71
CA PHE A 18 7.20 -21.20 6.81
C PHE A 18 8.49 -21.71 7.49
N GLY A 19 8.78 -23.01 7.44
CA GLY A 19 9.96 -23.59 8.08
C GLY A 19 9.96 -23.50 9.61
N ARG A 20 8.78 -23.44 10.24
CA ARG A 20 8.57 -23.18 11.70
C ARG A 20 9.11 -21.82 12.17
N ILE A 21 9.22 -20.85 11.28
CA ILE A 21 9.57 -19.47 11.63
C ILE A 21 8.30 -18.65 11.80
N ASN A 22 8.25 -17.84 12.86
CA ASN A 22 7.17 -16.87 13.05
C ASN A 22 7.33 -15.73 12.04
N ILE A 23 6.28 -15.46 11.27
CA ILE A 23 6.28 -14.42 10.23
C ILE A 23 5.44 -13.24 10.70
N LEU A 24 6.05 -12.06 10.77
CA LEU A 24 5.37 -10.78 10.84
C LEU A 24 5.57 -10.05 9.51
N VAL A 25 4.49 -9.50 8.96
CA VAL A 25 4.51 -8.74 7.72
C VAL A 25 4.00 -7.33 8.01
N PHE A 26 4.68 -6.34 7.47
CA PHE A 26 4.31 -4.93 7.58
C PHE A 26 4.20 -4.34 6.19
N GLY A 27 3.22 -3.47 5.99
CA GLY A 27 3.03 -2.78 4.72
C GLY A 27 1.69 -2.07 4.66
N ASP A 28 1.46 -1.42 3.52
CA ASP A 28 0.23 -0.72 3.22
C ASP A 28 -0.23 -1.14 1.82
N LEU A 29 -1.32 -1.88 1.78
CA LEU A 29 -1.85 -2.46 0.54
C LEU A 29 -2.48 -1.41 -0.39
N MET A 30 -2.72 -0.19 0.12
CA MET A 30 -3.36 0.90 -0.60
C MET A 30 -2.33 1.90 -1.16
N GLN A 31 -1.04 1.64 -0.98
CA GLN A 31 0.04 2.39 -1.62
C GLN A 31 0.34 1.82 -3.02
N LEU A 32 1.63 1.70 -3.35
CA LEU A 32 2.06 1.28 -4.68
C LEU A 32 1.96 -0.25 -4.83
N PRO A 33 1.33 -0.75 -5.91
CA PRO A 33 1.44 -2.15 -6.25
C PRO A 33 2.88 -2.49 -6.70
N PRO A 34 3.24 -3.78 -6.73
CA PRO A 34 4.50 -4.22 -7.33
C PRO A 34 4.62 -3.77 -8.79
N VAL A 35 5.81 -3.30 -9.19
CA VAL A 35 6.08 -2.88 -10.58
C VAL A 35 5.90 -4.07 -11.51
N HIS A 36 5.05 -3.92 -12.53
CA HIS A 36 4.69 -4.99 -13.48
C HIS A 36 4.21 -6.29 -12.81
N GLY A 37 3.64 -6.21 -11.61
CA GLY A 37 3.18 -7.36 -10.85
C GLY A 37 1.71 -7.30 -10.48
N ARG A 38 1.19 -8.43 -10.01
CA ARG A 38 -0.11 -8.51 -9.35
C ARG A 38 -0.02 -8.03 -7.91
N GLN A 39 -1.16 -7.71 -7.30
CA GLN A 39 -1.20 -7.36 -5.88
C GLN A 39 -0.57 -8.47 -5.03
N VAL A 40 0.16 -8.10 -3.99
CA VAL A 40 0.92 -9.06 -3.17
C VAL A 40 0.04 -10.11 -2.48
N PHE A 41 -1.23 -9.74 -2.26
CA PHE A 41 -2.28 -10.55 -1.66
C PHE A 41 -3.06 -11.42 -2.65
N GLU A 42 -2.86 -11.25 -3.96
CA GLU A 42 -3.49 -12.12 -4.94
C GLU A 42 -2.80 -13.49 -5.00
N GLN A 43 -3.62 -14.54 -4.99
CA GLN A 43 -3.17 -15.90 -5.25
C GLN A 43 -3.04 -16.12 -6.76
N PRO A 44 -1.91 -16.67 -7.24
CA PRO A 44 -1.77 -17.02 -8.65
C PRO A 44 -2.85 -18.04 -9.10
N PRO A 45 -3.40 -17.93 -10.33
CA PRO A 45 -4.50 -18.79 -10.77
C PRO A 45 -4.18 -20.28 -10.74
N HIS A 46 -2.94 -20.65 -11.06
CA HIS A 46 -2.46 -22.03 -11.01
C HIS A 46 -2.38 -22.61 -9.59
N MET A 47 -2.56 -21.77 -8.56
CA MET A 47 -2.61 -22.17 -7.16
C MET A 47 -4.00 -22.02 -6.54
N ALA A 48 -5.05 -21.76 -7.33
CA ALA A 48 -6.39 -21.48 -6.81
C ALA A 48 -6.97 -22.60 -5.92
N GLY A 49 -6.59 -23.86 -6.13
CA GLY A 49 -6.99 -24.99 -5.29
C GLY A 49 -6.12 -25.21 -4.03
N GLY A 50 -5.08 -24.41 -3.84
CA GLY A 50 -4.15 -24.51 -2.70
C GLY A 50 -4.46 -23.51 -1.58
N THR A 51 -3.79 -23.67 -0.44
CA THR A 51 -3.93 -22.77 0.71
C THR A 51 -3.62 -21.31 0.37
N HIS A 52 -4.56 -20.41 0.63
CA HIS A 52 -4.37 -18.98 0.50
C HIS A 52 -3.59 -18.42 1.71
N PHE A 53 -2.26 -18.39 1.64
CA PHE A 53 -1.39 -18.08 2.79
C PHE A 53 -1.72 -16.78 3.54
N TRP A 54 -2.25 -15.75 2.88
CA TRP A 54 -2.66 -14.51 3.55
C TRP A 54 -3.81 -14.70 4.55
N GLN A 55 -4.65 -15.73 4.38
CA GLN A 55 -5.73 -16.05 5.31
C GLN A 55 -5.22 -16.68 6.62
N LEU A 56 -3.94 -17.04 6.70
CA LEU A 56 -3.32 -17.59 7.91
C LEU A 56 -2.84 -16.50 8.87
N PHE A 57 -2.86 -15.23 8.45
CA PHE A 57 -2.41 -14.10 9.26
C PHE A 57 -3.58 -13.45 9.99
N THR A 58 -3.30 -12.91 11.17
CA THR A 58 -4.18 -11.95 11.84
C THR A 58 -3.84 -10.54 11.34
N LEU A 59 -4.81 -9.83 10.80
CA LEU A 59 -4.64 -8.45 10.39
C LEU A 59 -4.74 -7.52 11.61
N VAL A 60 -3.76 -6.63 11.76
CA VAL A 60 -3.79 -5.55 12.74
C VAL A 60 -3.59 -4.25 11.99
N GLU A 61 -4.57 -3.36 12.07
CA GLU A 61 -4.52 -2.04 11.45
C GLU A 61 -4.06 -0.98 12.47
N LEU A 62 -3.08 -0.17 12.08
CA LEU A 62 -2.67 1.01 12.84
C LEU A 62 -3.45 2.22 12.33
N THR A 63 -4.22 2.85 13.21
CA THR A 63 -5.18 3.91 12.85
C THR A 63 -4.68 5.33 13.13
N GLN A 64 -3.58 5.48 13.86
CA GLN A 64 -3.04 6.79 14.23
C GLN A 64 -1.93 7.22 13.26
N ASN A 65 -2.15 8.33 12.53
CA ASN A 65 -1.13 8.94 11.69
C ASN A 65 -0.18 9.79 12.54
N MET A 66 1.02 9.27 12.78
CA MET A 66 2.06 9.96 13.55
C MET A 66 2.90 10.94 12.71
N ARG A 67 2.93 10.79 11.38
CA ARG A 67 3.81 11.57 10.49
C ARG A 67 3.30 13.00 10.31
N GLN A 68 1.99 13.14 10.13
CA GLN A 68 1.31 14.44 9.98
C GLN A 68 0.66 14.91 11.28
N GLN A 69 1.16 14.45 12.43
CA GLN A 69 0.57 14.76 13.73
C GLN A 69 0.45 16.28 13.94
N GLY A 70 -0.75 16.74 14.31
CA GLY A 70 -1.06 18.16 14.51
C GLY A 70 -1.69 18.86 13.29
N ASP A 71 -1.68 18.23 12.11
CA ASP A 71 -2.37 18.73 10.91
C ASP A 71 -3.53 17.80 10.52
N ASN A 72 -4.65 17.94 11.24
CA ASN A 72 -5.84 17.12 11.03
C ASN A 72 -6.42 17.27 9.61
N THR A 73 -6.32 18.46 9.03
CA THR A 73 -6.78 18.72 7.66
C THR A 73 -5.96 17.91 6.66
N PHE A 74 -4.62 17.89 6.80
CA PHE A 74 -3.79 17.11 5.89
C PHE A 74 -3.92 15.60 6.12
N ILE A 75 -4.11 15.15 7.36
CA ILE A 75 -4.42 13.74 7.66
C ILE A 75 -5.72 13.31 6.95
N ASP A 76 -6.78 14.11 7.00
CA ASP A 76 -8.06 13.81 6.33
C ASP A 76 -7.87 13.69 4.81
N ILE A 77 -7.14 14.63 4.20
CA ILE A 77 -6.82 14.59 2.77
C ILE A 77 -6.06 13.31 2.40
N LEU A 78 -5.04 12.94 3.16
CA LEU A 78 -4.23 11.73 2.89
C LEU A 78 -5.04 10.45 3.07
N ASN A 79 -5.90 10.37 4.09
CA ASN A 79 -6.77 9.23 4.30
C ASN A 79 -7.82 9.11 3.19
N ALA A 80 -8.39 10.22 2.74
CA ALA A 80 -9.29 10.23 1.58
C ALA A 80 -8.58 9.78 0.30
N LEU A 81 -7.34 10.24 0.09
CA LEU A 81 -6.52 9.85 -1.07
C LEU A 81 -6.22 8.34 -1.06
N ARG A 82 -5.90 7.79 0.11
CA ARG A 82 -5.59 6.36 0.30
C ARG A 82 -6.70 5.45 -0.25
N VAL A 83 -7.97 5.81 -0.02
CA VAL A 83 -9.16 5.05 -0.48
C VAL A 83 -9.76 5.54 -1.79
N GLY A 84 -9.26 6.65 -2.34
CA GLY A 84 -9.79 7.26 -3.56
C GLY A 84 -11.09 8.06 -3.36
N GLU A 85 -11.42 8.47 -2.14
CA GLU A 85 -12.64 9.21 -1.77
C GLU A 85 -12.38 10.72 -1.64
N ILE A 86 -11.65 11.29 -2.60
CA ILE A 86 -11.28 12.71 -2.58
C ILE A 86 -12.50 13.61 -2.89
N ARG A 87 -12.74 14.61 -2.03
CA ARG A 87 -13.81 15.60 -2.15
C ARG A 87 -13.29 16.94 -2.67
N ARG A 88 -14.20 17.84 -3.05
CA ARG A 88 -13.86 19.13 -3.66
C ARG A 88 -13.03 20.01 -2.72
N GLU A 89 -13.35 20.00 -1.43
CA GLU A 89 -12.64 20.71 -0.38
C GLU A 89 -11.18 20.22 -0.23
N HIS A 90 -10.93 18.91 -0.37
CA HIS A 90 -9.58 18.36 -0.34
C HIS A 90 -8.75 18.88 -1.52
N LEU A 91 -9.35 18.87 -2.71
CA LEU A 91 -8.70 19.37 -3.92
C LEU A 91 -8.39 20.86 -3.81
N GLN A 92 -9.30 21.67 -3.28
CA GLN A 92 -9.06 23.10 -3.08
C GLN A 92 -7.83 23.33 -2.19
N THR A 93 -7.76 22.64 -1.04
CA THR A 93 -6.60 22.76 -0.14
C THR A 93 -5.28 22.30 -0.80
N LEU A 94 -5.33 21.30 -1.69
CA LEU A 94 -4.14 20.87 -2.43
C LEU A 94 -3.74 21.87 -3.51
N MET A 95 -4.70 22.47 -4.22
CA MET A 95 -4.46 23.49 -5.25
C MET A 95 -3.88 24.77 -4.66
N ASP A 96 -4.30 25.17 -3.46
CA ASP A 96 -3.74 26.34 -2.77
C ASP A 96 -2.25 26.17 -2.43
N LYS A 97 -1.74 24.93 -2.41
CA LYS A 97 -0.31 24.62 -2.19
C LYS A 97 0.50 24.56 -3.50
N VAL A 98 -0.13 24.72 -4.66
CA VAL A 98 0.60 24.84 -5.93
C VAL A 98 1.29 26.19 -5.96
N SER A 99 2.63 26.18 -5.93
CA SER A 99 3.41 27.41 -6.11
C SER A 99 3.15 27.96 -7.52
N ASN A 100 2.80 29.24 -7.61
CA ASN A 100 2.73 29.98 -8.89
C ASN A 100 4.12 30.34 -9.45
N ASP A 101 5.21 29.81 -8.88
CA ASP A 101 6.55 29.99 -9.42
C ASP A 101 6.75 29.07 -10.65
N ALA A 102 6.06 29.43 -11.73
CA ALA A 102 6.16 28.81 -13.04
C ALA A 102 7.45 29.26 -13.76
N SER A 103 8.59 29.25 -13.06
CA SER A 103 9.91 29.53 -13.61
C SER A 103 10.76 28.27 -13.82
N GLY A 104 10.14 27.09 -13.80
CA GLY A 104 10.83 25.82 -14.08
C GLY A 104 9.92 24.76 -14.69
N LEU A 105 10.50 24.00 -15.63
CA LEU A 105 10.17 22.74 -16.35
C LEU A 105 8.77 22.07 -16.29
N PHE A 106 7.88 22.40 -15.36
CA PHE A 106 6.55 21.81 -15.16
C PHE A 106 5.40 22.82 -15.24
N ALA A 107 5.59 23.95 -15.92
CA ALA A 107 4.50 24.89 -16.16
C ALA A 107 3.34 24.18 -16.89
N ILE A 108 2.19 24.13 -16.24
CA ILE A 108 0.94 23.64 -16.81
C ILE A 108 0.48 24.64 -17.89
N ASN A 109 0.80 24.33 -19.14
CA ASN A 109 0.24 25.07 -20.27
C ASN A 109 -1.28 24.87 -20.26
N GLY A 110 -2.01 25.97 -20.02
CA GLY A 110 -3.46 26.01 -19.99
C GLY A 110 -4.05 25.44 -21.27
N ALA A 111 -5.06 24.57 -21.11
CA ALA A 111 -5.92 24.14 -22.18
C ALA A 111 -6.83 25.30 -22.59
N SER A 112 -6.83 25.61 -23.88
CA SER A 112 -7.79 26.47 -24.57
C SER A 112 -9.20 25.92 -24.52
#